data_AF-A0A496KXT6-F1
#
_entry.id   AF-A0A496KXT6-F1
#
_cell.length_a   1.000
_cell.length_b   1.000
_cell.length_c   1.000
_cell.angle_alpha   90.00
_cell.angle_beta   90.00
_cell.angle_gamma   90.00
#
_symmetry.space_group_name_H-M   'P 1'
#
loop_
_entity.id
_entity.type
_entity.pdbx_description
1 polymer ?
#
loop_
_entity_poly.entity_id
_entity_poly.type
_entity_poly.pdbx_seq_one_letter_code
_entity_poly.pdbx_strand_id
1 'polypeptide(L)' 'MNGTEIWTSQFLKDNKKELDINIYKCLWKDTCDYFGCPELCELFCSGDWIVFGNIRRLTLNRTQTLGTGGNVCDFRFRFS' A
#
# COMPACT_ATOMS: atom_id res chain seq x y z
N MET A 1 -9.23 18.23 -0.92
CA MET A 1 -8.26 17.54 -1.79
C MET A 1 -7.98 18.39 -3.03
N ASN A 2 -6.92 19.20 -3.01
CA ASN A 2 -6.41 19.89 -4.19
C ASN A 2 -5.03 19.31 -4.48
N GLY A 3 -4.85 18.60 -5.58
CA GLY A 3 -3.57 18.01 -5.95
C GLY A 3 -3.68 17.15 -7.21
N THR A 4 -2.70 17.27 -8.10
CA THR A 4 -2.66 16.62 -9.42
C THR A 4 -2.47 15.10 -9.37
N GLU A 5 -2.00 14.53 -8.26
CA GLU A 5 -1.85 13.08 -8.09
C GLU A 5 -2.27 12.61 -6.69
N ILE A 6 -3.04 11.52 -6.64
CA ILE A 6 -3.56 10.88 -5.41
C ILE A 6 -2.70 9.70 -4.93
N TRP A 7 -1.74 9.27 -5.74
CA TRP A 7 -0.75 8.26 -5.41
C TRP A 7 0.62 8.72 -5.91
N THR A 8 1.65 8.57 -5.10
CA THR A 8 3.05 8.79 -5.54
C THR A 8 3.83 7.54 -5.19
N SER A 9 4.39 6.88 -6.21
CA SER A 9 5.02 5.57 -6.06
C SER A 9 6.34 5.46 -6.81
N GLN A 10 7.21 4.62 -6.30
CA GLN A 10 8.47 4.22 -6.93
C GLN A 10 8.47 2.70 -7.13
N PHE A 11 8.69 2.27 -8.37
CA PHE A 11 8.94 0.87 -8.70
C PHE A 11 10.42 0.58 -8.43
N LEU A 12 10.67 -0.38 -7.54
CA LEU A 12 12.03 -0.84 -7.19
C LEU A 12 12.42 -2.05 -8.01
N LYS A 13 11.45 -2.94 -8.26
CA LYS A 13 11.60 -4.12 -9.10
C LYS A 13 10.32 -4.39 -9.85
N ASP A 14 10.45 -4.78 -11.11
CA ASP A 14 9.35 -5.21 -11.96
C ASP A 14 9.87 -6.28 -12.92
N ASN A 15 9.55 -7.54 -12.63
CA ASN A 15 9.89 -8.66 -13.49
C ASN A 15 8.91 -9.82 -13.30
N LYS A 16 9.09 -10.89 -14.09
CA LYS A 16 8.20 -12.07 -14.10
C LYS A 16 8.05 -12.79 -12.75
N LYS A 17 8.95 -12.56 -11.78
CA LYS A 17 8.96 -13.23 -10.47
C LYS A 17 8.64 -12.32 -9.29
N GLU A 18 8.84 -11.01 -9.42
CA GLU A 18 8.61 -10.07 -8.32
C GLU A 18 8.24 -8.66 -8.81
N LEU A 19 7.43 -7.99 -7.99
CA LEU A 19 7.06 -6.59 -8.13
C LEU A 19 7.20 -5.91 -6.78
N ASP A 20 8.14 -5.00 -6.67
CA ASP A 20 8.42 -4.24 -5.45
C ASP A 20 8.08 -2.76 -5.69
N ILE A 21 7.13 -2.23 -4.93
CA ILE A 21 6.65 -0.85 -5.04
C ILE A 21 6.71 -0.17 -3.69
N ASN A 22 7.25 1.04 -3.66
CA ASN A 22 7.16 1.95 -2.52
C ASN A 22 6.11 3.01 -2.84
N ILE A 23 5.13 3.19 -1.96
CA ILE A 23 4.13 4.26 -2.06
C ILE A 23 4.42 5.31 -0.99
N TYR A 24 4.73 6.53 -1.42
CA TYR A 24 5.05 7.68 -0.56
C TYR A 24 3.85 8.62 -0.36
N LYS A 25 2.84 8.54 -1.24
CA LYS A 25 1.55 9.23 -1.08
C LYS A 25 0.42 8.25 -1.39
N CYS A 26 -0.58 8.20 -0.51
CA CYS A 26 -1.65 7.21 -0.54
C CYS A 26 -3.01 7.89 -0.44
N LEU A 27 -3.93 7.56 -1.37
CA LEU A 27 -5.30 8.07 -1.37
C LEU A 27 -5.98 7.85 -0.01
N TRP A 28 -5.86 6.66 0.56
CA TRP A 28 -6.52 6.32 1.81
C TRP A 28 -5.96 7.09 2.99
N LYS A 29 -4.63 7.27 3.05
CA LYS A 29 -4.01 8.07 4.10
C LYS A 29 -4.47 9.52 4.03
N ASP A 30 -4.38 10.12 2.84
CA ASP A 30 -4.78 11.51 2.62
C ASP A 30 -6.27 11.73 2.94
N THR A 31 -7.13 10.76 2.56
CA THR A 31 -8.58 10.82 2.84
C THR A 31 -8.85 10.75 4.34
N CYS A 32 -8.28 9.75 5.01
CA CYS A 32 -8.48 9.57 6.45
C CYS A 32 -7.93 10.75 7.26
N ASP A 33 -6.78 11.31 6.86
CA ASP A 33 -6.23 12.50 7.49
C ASP A 33 -7.11 13.73 7.27
N TYR A 34 -7.64 13.90 6.05
CA TYR A 34 -8.53 15.01 5.72
C TYR A 34 -9.82 14.99 6.54
N PHE A 35 -10.38 13.81 6.78
CA PHE A 35 -11.62 13.64 7.58
C PHE A 35 -11.36 13.41 9.08
N GLY A 36 -10.10 13.32 9.51
CA GLY A 36 -9.74 13.11 10.92
C GLY A 36 -10.07 11.71 11.45
N CYS A 37 -10.05 10.68 10.60
CA CYS A 37 -10.38 9.29 10.93
C CYS A 37 -9.23 8.29 10.62
N PRO A 38 -8.06 8.44 11.28
CA PRO A 38 -6.89 7.60 11.02
C PRO A 38 -7.12 6.11 11.28
N GLU A 39 -8.02 5.75 12.21
CA GLU A 39 -8.41 4.37 12.51
C GLU A 39 -8.99 3.63 11.31
N LEU A 40 -9.65 4.35 10.39
CA LEU A 40 -10.14 3.76 9.14
C LEU A 40 -9.00 3.49 8.16
N CYS A 41 -7.90 4.25 8.21
CA CYS A 41 -6.76 4.03 7.34
C CYS A 41 -6.08 2.69 7.65
N GLU A 42 -5.99 2.30 8.92
CA GLU A 42 -5.49 0.99 9.32
C GLU A 42 -6.38 -0.14 8.78
N LEU A 43 -7.71 0.04 8.83
CA LEU A 43 -8.65 -0.91 8.24
C LEU A 43 -8.42 -1.06 6.73
N PHE A 44 -8.30 0.04 5.99
CA PHE A 44 -7.99 0.00 4.56
C PHE A 44 -6.65 -0.69 4.27
N CYS A 45 -5.62 -0.38 5.06
CA CYS A 45 -4.33 -1.06 4.93
C CYS A 45 -4.46 -2.57 5.17
N SER A 46 -5.23 -2.98 6.18
CA SER A 46 -5.45 -4.40 6.48
C SER A 46 -6.18 -5.14 5.36
N GLY A 47 -7.04 -4.43 4.61
CA GLY A 47 -7.78 -4.94 3.46
C GLY A 47 -6.87 -5.55 2.38
N ASP A 48 -5.65 -5.03 2.21
CA ASP A 48 -4.70 -5.59 1.23
C ASP A 48 -4.33 -7.05 1.56
N TRP A 49 -4.25 -7.43 2.83
CA TRP A 49 -4.00 -8.82 3.22
C TRP A 49 -5.17 -9.74 2.86
N ILE A 50 -6.39 -9.22 2.93
CA ILE A 50 -7.60 -9.96 2.54
C ILE A 50 -7.65 -10.13 1.02
N VAL A 51 -7.38 -9.04 0.28
CA VAL A 51 -7.42 -9.02 -1.19
C VAL A 51 -6.32 -9.90 -1.78
N PHE A 52 -5.09 -9.79 -1.30
CA PHE A 52 -3.93 -10.45 -1.90
C PHE A 52 -3.49 -11.74 -1.20
N GLY A 53 -3.81 -11.93 0.07
CA GLY A 53 -3.25 -13.01 0.89
C GLY A 53 -3.66 -14.43 0.50
N ASN A 54 -4.77 -14.58 -0.24
CA ASN A 54 -5.31 -15.89 -0.63
C ASN A 54 -5.19 -16.19 -2.14
N ILE A 55 -4.40 -15.41 -2.87
CA ILE A 55 -4.18 -15.65 -4.30
C ILE A 55 -3.09 -16.73 -4.46
N ARG A 56 -3.46 -17.90 -5.00
CA ARG A 56 -2.65 -19.14 -5.08
C ARG A 56 -1.20 -18.99 -5.59
N ARG A 57 -0.89 -17.94 -6.35
CA ARG A 57 0.42 -17.71 -6.98
C ARG A 57 1.01 -16.33 -6.69
N LEU A 58 0.50 -15.69 -5.65
CA LEU A 58 0.92 -14.36 -5.23
C LEU A 58 1.19 -14.40 -3.74
N THR A 59 2.40 -14.03 -3.36
CA THR A 59 2.70 -13.71 -1.96
C THR A 59 2.88 -12.20 -1.85
N LEU A 60 2.07 -11.56 -1.01
CA LEU A 60 2.32 -10.21 -0.55
C LEU A 60 3.21 -10.27 0.70
N ASN A 61 4.32 -9.55 0.68
CA ASN A 61 5.06 -9.18 1.87
C ASN A 61 5.01 -7.65 2.00
N ARG A 62 4.84 -7.16 3.23
CA ARG A 62 4.78 -5.74 3.56
C ARG A 62 5.07 -5.57 5.03
N THR A 63 5.92 -4.60 5.38
CA THR A 63 6.39 -4.41 6.76
C THR A 63 5.83 -3.13 7.38
N GLN A 64 5.45 -2.16 6.56
CA GLN A 64 4.94 -0.87 7.01
C GLN A 64 3.91 -0.29 6.03
N THR A 65 3.06 0.59 6.53
CA THR A 65 2.19 1.44 5.72
C THR A 65 2.17 2.85 6.27
N LEU A 66 1.89 3.83 5.42
CA LEU A 66 1.61 5.20 5.87
C LEU A 66 0.45 5.23 6.87
N GLY A 67 -0.54 4.34 6.73
CA GLY A 67 -1.68 4.23 7.63
C GLY A 67 -1.36 3.69 9.04
N THR A 68 -0.25 2.97 9.20
CA THR A 68 0.20 2.40 10.49
C THR A 68 1.38 3.18 11.09
N GLY A 69 1.62 4.40 10.62
CA GLY A 69 2.73 5.26 11.08
C GLY A 69 4.08 4.98 10.43
N GLY A 70 4.13 4.16 9.37
CA GLY A 70 5.31 3.96 8.55
C GLY A 70 5.64 5.18 7.67
N ASN A 71 6.85 5.18 7.11
CA ASN A 71 7.30 6.25 6.21
C ASN A 71 6.94 5.99 4.74
N VAL A 72 6.49 4.78 4.43
CA VAL A 72 6.15 4.30 3.08
C VAL A 72 5.16 3.13 3.20
N CYS A 73 4.35 2.86 2.18
CA CYS A 73 3.75 1.53 2.03
C CYS A 73 4.66 0.67 1.16
N ASP A 74 5.29 -0.35 1.74
CA ASP A 74 6.33 -1.17 1.09
C ASP A 74 5.77 -2.49 0.53
N PHE A 75 5.04 -2.40 -0.58
CA PHE A 75 4.50 -3.60 -1.23
C PHE A 75 5.62 -4.43 -1.87
N ARG A 76 5.67 -5.72 -1.53
CA ARG A 76 6.61 -6.71 -2.07
C ARG A 76 5.84 -7.93 -2.54
N PHE A 77 5.57 -8.01 -3.83
CA PHE A 77 4.86 -9.14 -4.42
C PHE A 77 5.83 -10.18 -4.96
N ARG A 78 5.55 -11.46 -4.73
CA ARG A 78 6.29 -12.60 -5.31
C ARG A 78 5.31 -13.47 -6.10
N PHE A 79 5.71 -13.84 -7.31
CA PHE A 79 4.90 -14.65 -8.24
C PHE A 79 5.51 -16.06 -8.39
N SER A 80 4.69 -17.10 -8.26
CA SER A 80 5.09 -18.52 -8.31
C SER A 80 4.46 -19.29 -9.46
#